data_AF-A0A935IQI9-F1
#
_entry.id   AF-A0A935IQI9-F1
#
_cell.length_a   1.000
_cell.length_b   1.000
_cell.length_c   1.000
_cell.angle_alpha   90.00
_cell.angle_beta   90.00
_cell.angle_gamma   90.00
#
_symmetry.space_group_name_H-M   'P 1'
#
loop_
_entity.id
_entity.type
_entity.pdbx_description
1 polymer ?
#
loop_
_entity_poly.entity_id
_entity_poly.type
_entity_poly.pdbx_seq_one_letter_code
_entity_poly.pdbx_strand_id
1 'polypeptide(L)'
;MKGNSYRYSFNGQEKDDEVSGNGNSYTATHWQYDPRLGRRWNTDVVRKPWLSDYCTFSNNPIIMMDPHGDDDYFNKDGSFSHSTKKGTAILISSDKGYVSLSQYEANDKAHKIVRNRVVQHYSNAVGIKGGVGTFRSPSSGVAGYYNPEQDRAYVNSKGGISPLMDDYENLKSMFTHEKAHKTSGFGNDGFEHAKVYLMQFQDAKYKTPTNETQYEYAGSQYAAAGMYITDYLATLPQEAEQIVSEFNKLSKKTGWTLVKEGKSDTNAAGQSIVKWEVVAKPVKEMAKKFSKDDKKDEKK
;
A
#
# COMPACT_ATOMS: atom_id res chain seq x y z
N MET A 1 -10.71 -10.60 32.48
CA MET A 1 -10.33 -10.92 31.10
C MET A 1 -11.40 -10.32 30.18
N LYS A 2 -11.10 -9.25 29.44
CA LYS A 2 -12.04 -8.61 28.50
C LYS A 2 -11.81 -9.18 27.09
N GLY A 3 -12.88 -9.72 26.50
CA GLY A 3 -12.88 -10.38 25.19
C GLY A 3 -12.73 -9.40 24.03
N ASN A 4 -12.09 -9.88 22.97
CA ASN A 4 -11.88 -9.22 21.68
C ASN A 4 -13.19 -8.67 21.10
N SER A 5 -13.28 -7.35 20.96
CA SER A 5 -14.27 -6.70 20.09
C SER A 5 -13.74 -6.71 18.65
N TYR A 6 -14.52 -7.24 17.71
CA TYR A 6 -14.15 -7.27 16.29
C TYR A 6 -14.41 -5.90 15.64
N ARG A 7 -13.37 -5.31 15.04
CA ARG A 7 -13.36 -3.96 14.43
C ARG A 7 -14.12 -3.88 13.09
N TYR A 8 -14.28 -5.01 12.40
CA TYR A 8 -14.88 -5.10 11.08
C TYR A 8 -16.01 -6.13 11.10
N SER A 9 -17.06 -5.88 10.31
CA SER A 9 -18.25 -6.74 10.32
C SER A 9 -18.84 -6.88 8.91
N PHE A 10 -20.12 -6.56 8.68
CA PHE A 10 -20.82 -6.85 7.44
C PHE A 10 -20.13 -6.25 6.20
N ASN A 11 -19.88 -7.07 5.17
CA ASN A 11 -19.17 -6.71 3.93
C ASN A 11 -17.79 -6.04 4.09
N GLY A 12 -17.08 -6.30 5.20
CA GLY A 12 -15.72 -5.78 5.42
C GLY A 12 -15.66 -4.32 5.86
N GLN A 13 -16.80 -3.71 6.21
CA GLN A 13 -16.88 -2.33 6.68
C GLN A 13 -16.55 -2.21 8.17
N GLU A 14 -15.94 -1.09 8.55
CA GLU A 14 -15.58 -0.76 9.93
C GLU A 14 -16.85 -0.47 10.73
N LYS A 15 -16.93 -1.04 11.93
CA LYS A 15 -18.06 -0.86 12.84
C LYS A 15 -17.88 0.44 13.60
N ASP A 16 -18.76 1.41 13.39
CA ASP A 16 -18.81 2.66 14.16
C ASP A 16 -19.94 2.57 15.20
N ASP A 17 -19.55 2.42 16.46
CA ASP A 17 -20.47 2.28 17.60
C ASP A 17 -20.82 3.64 18.25
N GLU A 18 -20.29 4.78 17.78
CA GLU A 18 -20.49 6.10 18.40
C GLU A 18 -21.80 6.81 18.02
N VAL A 19 -22.45 6.44 16.90
CA VAL A 19 -23.61 7.20 16.37
C VAL A 19 -24.98 6.61 16.77
N SER A 20 -25.10 5.29 16.93
CA SER A 20 -26.44 4.64 17.00
C SER A 20 -26.54 3.43 17.95
N GLY A 21 -25.58 3.27 18.87
CA GLY A 21 -25.50 2.09 19.74
C GLY A 21 -25.09 0.80 19.01
N ASN A 22 -24.69 -0.18 19.80
CA ASN A 22 -23.96 -1.38 19.38
C ASN A 22 -24.61 -2.11 18.19
N GLY A 23 -23.96 -2.08 17.01
CA GLY A 23 -24.35 -2.89 15.84
C GLY A 23 -25.40 -2.29 14.89
N ASN A 24 -25.73 -1.00 14.98
CA ASN A 24 -26.80 -0.38 14.17
C ASN A 24 -26.32 0.53 13.03
N SER A 25 -25.02 0.68 12.80
CA SER A 25 -24.50 1.55 11.72
C SER A 25 -23.18 1.01 11.16
N TYR A 26 -23.09 0.98 9.83
CA TYR A 26 -21.91 0.56 9.07
C TYR A 26 -21.48 1.69 8.14
N THR A 27 -20.18 1.97 8.08
CA THR A 27 -19.62 3.09 7.31
C THR A 27 -18.91 2.62 6.05
N ALA A 28 -19.26 3.22 4.91
CA ALA A 28 -18.52 3.15 3.64
C ALA A 28 -18.21 4.57 3.18
N THR A 29 -17.07 4.77 2.49
CA THR A 29 -16.41 6.06 2.20
C THR A 29 -17.28 7.13 1.49
N HIS A 30 -18.50 6.80 1.04
CA HIS A 30 -19.41 7.73 0.36
C HIS A 30 -20.87 7.72 0.90
N TRP A 31 -21.21 6.94 1.94
CA TRP A 31 -22.60 6.77 2.41
C TRP A 31 -22.74 6.01 3.74
N GLN A 32 -23.84 6.26 4.45
CA GLN A 32 -24.30 5.50 5.62
C GLN A 32 -25.52 4.61 5.25
N TYR A 33 -25.63 3.43 5.87
CA TYR A 33 -26.65 2.42 5.57
C TYR A 33 -27.25 1.86 6.87
N ASP A 34 -28.60 1.72 6.91
CA ASP A 34 -29.29 1.02 8.00
C ASP A 34 -29.36 -0.48 7.69
N PRO A 35 -28.62 -1.32 8.45
CA PRO A 35 -28.62 -2.76 8.23
C PRO A 35 -29.95 -3.44 8.54
N ARG A 36 -30.84 -2.80 9.30
CA ARG A 36 -32.18 -3.32 9.59
C ARG A 36 -33.12 -3.13 8.42
N LEU A 37 -32.87 -2.14 7.57
CA LEU A 37 -33.80 -1.71 6.51
C LEU A 37 -33.31 -2.01 5.09
N GLY A 38 -32.04 -2.33 4.86
CA GLY A 38 -31.60 -2.62 3.49
C GLY A 38 -31.52 -1.39 2.59
N ARG A 39 -31.38 -0.18 3.16
CA ARG A 39 -31.53 1.09 2.43
C ARG A 39 -30.53 2.16 2.86
N ARG A 40 -30.21 3.07 1.92
CA ARG A 40 -29.37 4.25 2.19
C ARG A 40 -30.10 5.27 3.05
N TRP A 41 -29.34 6.04 3.84
CA TRP A 41 -29.86 7.22 4.55
C TRP A 41 -29.96 8.47 3.67
N ASN A 42 -29.18 8.54 2.58
CA ASN A 42 -29.14 9.66 1.66
C ASN A 42 -29.39 9.21 0.21
N THR A 43 -29.91 10.09 -0.64
CA THR A 43 -30.13 9.81 -2.08
C THR A 43 -28.80 9.60 -2.83
N ASP A 44 -28.76 8.60 -3.70
CA ASP A 44 -27.64 8.33 -4.62
C ASP A 44 -27.37 9.55 -5.51
N VAL A 45 -26.09 9.93 -5.63
CA VAL A 45 -25.63 11.02 -6.50
C VAL A 45 -25.80 10.63 -7.98
N VAL A 46 -25.83 9.33 -8.29
CA VAL A 46 -26.08 8.78 -9.62
C VAL A 46 -27.53 8.30 -9.72
N ARG A 47 -28.37 9.09 -10.38
CA ARG A 47 -29.79 8.77 -10.59
C ARG A 47 -29.96 7.69 -11.65
N LYS A 48 -30.54 6.56 -11.28
CA LYS A 48 -30.91 5.49 -12.22
C LYS A 48 -32.43 5.51 -12.40
N PRO A 49 -32.99 5.91 -13.56
CA PRO A 49 -34.44 6.07 -13.74
C PRO A 49 -35.29 4.84 -13.39
N TRP A 50 -34.69 3.65 -13.43
CA TRP A 50 -35.34 2.36 -13.16
C TRP A 50 -35.07 1.82 -11.74
N LEU A 51 -34.38 2.56 -10.88
CA LEU A 51 -34.02 2.14 -9.52
C LEU A 51 -34.31 3.28 -8.53
N SER A 52 -34.77 2.95 -7.32
CA SER A 52 -34.96 3.97 -6.29
C SER A 52 -33.61 4.60 -5.90
N ASP A 53 -33.57 5.92 -5.76
CA ASP A 53 -32.38 6.69 -5.33
C ASP A 53 -31.88 6.28 -3.92
N TYR A 54 -32.63 5.47 -3.17
CA TYR A 54 -32.25 4.92 -1.86
C TYR A 54 -31.90 3.42 -1.91
N CYS A 55 -31.92 2.79 -3.08
CA CYS A 55 -31.66 1.36 -3.28
C CYS A 55 -30.17 1.03 -3.11
N THR A 56 -29.88 -0.10 -2.45
CA THR A 56 -28.52 -0.58 -2.19
C THR A 56 -28.29 -1.94 -2.83
N PHE A 57 -27.12 -2.16 -3.44
CA PHE A 57 -26.73 -3.42 -4.08
C PHE A 57 -27.69 -3.89 -5.18
N SER A 58 -28.43 -2.97 -5.80
CA SER A 58 -29.56 -3.30 -6.70
C SER A 58 -30.56 -4.29 -6.09
N ASN A 59 -30.79 -4.19 -4.77
CA ASN A 59 -31.56 -5.13 -3.95
C ASN A 59 -31.01 -6.57 -3.90
N ASN A 60 -29.75 -6.79 -4.25
CA ASN A 60 -29.10 -8.11 -4.15
C ASN A 60 -27.77 -8.05 -3.36
N PRO A 61 -27.84 -7.85 -2.04
CA PRO A 61 -26.67 -7.71 -1.16
C PRO A 61 -25.90 -9.02 -0.91
N ILE A 62 -26.37 -10.15 -1.45
CA ILE A 62 -25.74 -11.46 -1.28
C ILE A 62 -24.67 -11.70 -2.36
N ILE A 63 -24.90 -11.19 -3.58
CA ILE A 63 -24.03 -11.44 -4.74
C ILE A 63 -23.16 -10.22 -5.07
N MET A 64 -23.66 -9.01 -4.80
CA MET A 64 -22.98 -7.77 -5.19
C MET A 64 -22.24 -7.12 -4.01
N MET A 65 -20.93 -7.02 -4.14
CA MET A 65 -20.08 -6.10 -3.38
C MET A 65 -19.52 -5.08 -4.38
N ASP A 66 -19.67 -3.79 -4.08
CA ASP A 66 -19.15 -2.70 -4.92
C ASP A 66 -18.35 -1.72 -4.07
N PRO A 67 -17.03 -1.94 -3.92
CA PRO A 67 -16.16 -0.96 -3.31
C PRO A 67 -15.88 0.21 -4.26
N HIS A 68 -15.40 0.00 -5.50
CA HIS A 68 -15.13 1.08 -6.50
C HIS A 68 -15.11 0.67 -8.00
N GLY A 69 -15.44 -0.56 -8.39
CA GLY A 69 -15.70 -0.92 -9.81
C GLY A 69 -14.52 -0.89 -10.80
N ASP A 70 -13.26 -0.81 -10.35
CA ASP A 70 -12.13 -0.32 -11.17
C ASP A 70 -10.81 -1.11 -10.98
N ASP A 71 -10.84 -2.45 -10.86
CA ASP A 71 -9.67 -3.27 -10.46
C ASP A 71 -9.17 -4.28 -11.52
N ASP A 72 -8.05 -4.97 -11.22
CA ASP A 72 -7.53 -6.13 -11.95
C ASP A 72 -8.03 -7.44 -11.33
N TYR A 73 -8.62 -8.29 -12.16
CA TYR A 73 -9.32 -9.50 -11.71
C TYR A 73 -8.57 -10.76 -12.11
N PHE A 74 -8.46 -11.69 -11.16
CA PHE A 74 -7.87 -13.01 -11.32
C PHE A 74 -8.90 -14.08 -10.98
N ASN A 75 -8.81 -15.21 -11.66
CA ASN A 75 -9.66 -16.37 -11.38
C ASN A 75 -9.15 -17.14 -10.14
N LYS A 76 -9.93 -18.12 -9.67
CA LYS A 76 -9.60 -18.93 -8.48
C LYS A 76 -8.25 -19.65 -8.56
N ASP A 77 -7.75 -19.84 -9.78
CA ASP A 77 -6.47 -20.47 -10.05
C ASP A 77 -5.30 -19.46 -10.12
N GLY A 78 -5.56 -18.16 -9.95
CA GLY A 78 -4.55 -17.10 -10.05
C GLY A 78 -4.21 -16.69 -11.49
N SER A 79 -5.00 -17.13 -12.48
CA SER A 79 -4.86 -16.68 -13.87
C SER A 79 -5.53 -15.32 -14.05
N PHE A 80 -4.87 -14.41 -14.77
CA PHE A 80 -5.42 -13.10 -15.09
C PHE A 80 -6.69 -13.26 -15.93
N SER A 81 -7.74 -12.55 -15.53
CA SER A 81 -9.05 -12.57 -16.18
C SER A 81 -9.26 -11.32 -17.04
N HIS A 82 -9.35 -10.15 -16.40
CA HIS A 82 -9.48 -8.87 -17.09
C HIS A 82 -9.06 -7.69 -16.19
N SER A 83 -8.86 -6.54 -16.83
CA SER A 83 -8.65 -5.24 -16.17
C SER A 83 -9.75 -4.28 -16.57
N THR A 84 -10.26 -3.51 -15.61
CA THR A 84 -11.21 -2.42 -15.84
C THR A 84 -10.52 -1.12 -16.30
N LYS A 85 -9.20 -1.00 -16.10
CA LYS A 85 -8.32 0.13 -16.45
C LYS A 85 -8.59 1.46 -15.75
N LYS A 86 -9.25 1.46 -14.60
CA LYS A 86 -9.66 2.70 -13.93
C LYS A 86 -9.13 2.86 -12.50
N GLY A 87 -8.62 1.78 -11.92
CA GLY A 87 -8.01 1.72 -10.59
C GLY A 87 -6.93 0.63 -10.59
N THR A 88 -6.51 0.24 -9.39
CA THR A 88 -5.23 -0.48 -9.22
C THR A 88 -5.27 -1.67 -8.29
N ALA A 89 -6.42 -2.06 -7.74
CA ALA A 89 -6.45 -3.19 -6.83
C ALA A 89 -6.30 -4.54 -7.56
N ILE A 90 -5.79 -5.52 -6.83
CA ILE A 90 -5.65 -6.91 -7.26
C ILE A 90 -6.73 -7.73 -6.57
N LEU A 91 -7.71 -8.20 -7.35
CA LEU A 91 -8.84 -8.97 -6.86
C LEU A 91 -8.80 -10.40 -7.40
N ILE A 92 -8.77 -11.38 -6.50
CA ILE A 92 -8.72 -12.80 -6.86
C ILE A 92 -10.06 -13.44 -6.50
N SER A 93 -10.69 -14.10 -7.47
CA SER A 93 -11.95 -14.80 -7.28
C SER A 93 -11.78 -15.94 -6.28
N SER A 94 -12.74 -16.09 -5.37
CA SER A 94 -12.87 -17.19 -4.41
C SER A 94 -14.32 -17.66 -4.30
N ASP A 95 -14.57 -18.73 -3.54
CA ASP A 95 -15.94 -19.21 -3.26
C ASP A 95 -16.80 -18.18 -2.49
N LYS A 96 -16.16 -17.21 -1.82
CA LYS A 96 -16.82 -16.18 -1.01
C LYS A 96 -16.83 -14.80 -1.67
N GLY A 97 -16.57 -14.73 -2.98
CA GLY A 97 -16.37 -13.47 -3.72
C GLY A 97 -14.89 -13.16 -3.93
N TYR A 98 -14.55 -11.87 -4.08
CA TYR A 98 -13.18 -11.44 -4.36
C TYR A 98 -12.36 -11.22 -3.10
N VAL A 99 -11.09 -11.63 -3.16
CA VAL A 99 -10.13 -11.62 -2.06
C VAL A 99 -8.84 -10.97 -2.55
N SER A 100 -8.23 -10.10 -1.73
CA SER A 100 -6.98 -9.43 -2.08
C SER A 100 -5.77 -10.37 -2.02
N LEU A 101 -4.69 -10.01 -2.72
CA LEU A 101 -3.46 -10.80 -2.77
C LEU A 101 -2.86 -11.07 -1.37
N SER A 102 -2.87 -10.08 -0.50
CA SER A 102 -2.34 -10.14 0.87
C SER A 102 -3.08 -11.13 1.78
N GLN A 103 -4.34 -11.43 1.47
CA GLN A 103 -5.20 -12.34 2.24
C GLN A 103 -4.96 -13.82 1.90
N TYR A 104 -4.20 -14.11 0.84
CA TYR A 104 -3.83 -15.47 0.51
C TYR A 104 -2.73 -15.99 1.45
N GLU A 105 -3.17 -16.79 2.42
CA GLU A 105 -2.31 -17.41 3.43
C GLU A 105 -1.02 -18.03 2.87
N ALA A 106 0.09 -17.54 3.37
CA ALA A 106 1.40 -17.90 2.87
C ALA A 106 1.84 -19.31 3.28
N ASN A 107 1.11 -19.99 4.17
CA ASN A 107 1.40 -21.35 4.61
C ASN A 107 0.60 -22.43 3.84
N ASP A 108 -0.57 -22.08 3.30
CA ASP A 108 -1.40 -22.99 2.52
C ASP A 108 -0.80 -23.25 1.12
N LYS A 109 -0.79 -24.52 0.68
CA LYS A 109 -0.16 -24.89 -0.60
C LYS A 109 -0.93 -24.36 -1.80
N ALA A 110 -2.25 -24.37 -1.77
CA ALA A 110 -3.08 -23.87 -2.87
C ALA A 110 -2.96 -22.34 -2.96
N HIS A 111 -2.99 -21.66 -1.80
CA HIS A 111 -2.85 -20.22 -1.74
C HIS A 111 -1.49 -19.74 -2.26
N LYS A 112 -0.41 -20.44 -1.93
CA LYS A 112 0.93 -20.18 -2.49
C LYS A 112 0.93 -20.21 -4.02
N ILE A 113 0.28 -21.20 -4.63
CA ILE A 113 0.24 -21.34 -6.09
C ILE A 113 -0.48 -20.15 -6.71
N VAL A 114 -1.67 -19.81 -6.21
CA VAL A 114 -2.48 -18.69 -6.70
C VAL A 114 -1.69 -17.38 -6.57
N ARG A 115 -1.16 -17.10 -5.38
CA ARG A 115 -0.35 -15.92 -5.10
C ARG A 115 0.87 -15.83 -6.03
N ASN A 116 1.61 -16.92 -6.21
CA ASN A 116 2.78 -16.93 -7.08
C ASN A 116 2.42 -16.67 -8.55
N ARG A 117 1.24 -17.13 -9.03
CA ARG A 117 0.76 -16.84 -10.40
C ARG A 117 0.39 -15.38 -10.59
N VAL A 118 -0.30 -14.79 -9.61
CA VAL A 118 -0.63 -13.35 -9.63
C VAL A 118 0.65 -12.52 -9.60
N VAL A 119 1.59 -12.86 -8.73
CA VAL A 119 2.90 -12.20 -8.66
C VAL A 119 3.66 -12.36 -9.99
N GLN A 120 3.63 -13.55 -10.60
CA GLN A 120 4.29 -13.82 -11.87
C GLN A 120 3.75 -12.92 -12.99
N HIS A 121 2.43 -12.68 -13.00
CA HIS A 121 1.81 -11.80 -13.99
C HIS A 121 2.45 -10.41 -13.95
N TYR A 122 2.60 -9.84 -12.76
CA TYR A 122 3.20 -8.50 -12.60
C TYR A 122 4.73 -8.49 -12.72
N SER A 123 5.43 -9.56 -12.30
CA SER A 123 6.87 -9.68 -12.53
C SER A 123 7.19 -9.72 -14.02
N ASN A 124 6.39 -10.46 -14.81
CA ASN A 124 6.50 -10.51 -16.26
C ASN A 124 6.29 -9.13 -16.89
N ALA A 125 5.33 -8.34 -16.38
CA ALA A 125 5.04 -7.00 -16.87
C ALA A 125 6.22 -6.03 -16.69
N VAL A 126 7.09 -6.24 -15.69
CA VAL A 126 8.33 -5.46 -15.48
C VAL A 126 9.58 -6.12 -16.09
N GLY A 127 9.39 -7.25 -16.79
CA GLY A 127 10.42 -7.96 -17.54
C GLY A 127 11.22 -9.00 -16.76
N ILE A 128 10.70 -9.48 -15.62
CA ILE A 128 11.26 -10.61 -14.85
C ILE A 128 10.53 -11.89 -15.27
N LYS A 129 11.18 -12.77 -16.05
CA LYS A 129 10.52 -13.88 -16.77
C LYS A 129 10.85 -15.28 -16.23
N GLY A 130 11.88 -15.44 -15.42
CA GLY A 130 12.39 -16.72 -14.89
C GLY A 130 11.63 -17.33 -13.71
N GLY A 131 10.40 -16.86 -13.45
CA GLY A 131 9.50 -17.48 -12.47
C GLY A 131 9.31 -16.68 -11.18
N VAL A 132 8.52 -17.26 -10.26
CA VAL A 132 8.36 -16.80 -8.87
C VAL A 132 8.76 -17.91 -7.91
N GLY A 133 9.80 -17.65 -7.12
CA GLY A 133 10.23 -18.44 -5.98
C GLY A 133 9.65 -17.92 -4.66
N THR A 134 9.97 -18.61 -3.57
CA THR A 134 9.57 -18.19 -2.22
C THR A 134 10.74 -18.21 -1.26
N PHE A 135 10.78 -17.25 -0.34
CA PHE A 135 11.70 -17.23 0.80
C PHE A 135 10.90 -17.14 2.11
N ARG A 136 11.57 -17.33 3.25
CA ARG A 136 10.93 -17.33 4.57
C ARG A 136 11.48 -16.21 5.43
N SER A 137 10.67 -15.18 5.66
CA SER A 137 10.93 -14.13 6.66
C SER A 137 9.71 -13.97 7.57
N PRO A 138 9.87 -13.81 8.89
CA PRO A 138 8.73 -13.62 9.80
C PRO A 138 8.01 -12.28 9.59
N SER A 139 8.65 -11.28 8.97
CA SER A 139 8.08 -9.95 8.75
C SER A 139 7.45 -9.81 7.36
N SER A 140 6.23 -9.26 7.27
CA SER A 140 5.56 -8.89 6.02
C SER A 140 6.21 -7.68 5.31
N GLY A 141 7.08 -6.93 6.01
CA GLY A 141 7.77 -5.76 5.49
C GLY A 141 8.79 -6.08 4.38
N VAL A 142 9.29 -7.32 4.34
CA VAL A 142 10.07 -7.83 3.21
C VAL A 142 9.13 -8.63 2.33
N ALA A 143 8.37 -7.94 1.48
CA ALA A 143 7.32 -8.56 0.66
C ALA A 143 7.88 -9.43 -0.47
N GLY A 144 8.99 -9.01 -1.08
CA GLY A 144 9.64 -9.73 -2.16
C GLY A 144 11.05 -9.23 -2.48
N TYR A 145 11.80 -9.98 -3.27
CA TYR A 145 13.07 -9.56 -3.87
C TYR A 145 13.24 -10.12 -5.28
N TYR A 146 14.19 -9.61 -6.06
CA TYR A 146 14.53 -10.13 -7.39
C TYR A 146 15.93 -10.75 -7.42
N ASN A 147 16.04 -11.99 -7.93
CA ASN A 147 17.31 -12.63 -8.23
C ASN A 147 17.58 -12.61 -9.75
N PRO A 148 18.54 -11.81 -10.24
CA PRO A 148 18.84 -11.72 -11.67
C PRO A 148 19.57 -12.93 -12.24
N GLU A 149 20.32 -13.67 -11.41
CA GLU A 149 21.06 -14.85 -11.90
C GLU A 149 20.10 -15.93 -12.39
N GLN A 150 18.92 -15.97 -11.77
CA GLN A 150 17.84 -16.89 -12.11
C GLN A 150 16.70 -16.20 -12.88
N ASP A 151 16.82 -14.90 -13.16
CA ASP A 151 15.73 -14.02 -13.64
C ASP A 151 14.41 -14.24 -12.86
N ARG A 152 14.49 -14.40 -11.55
CA ARG A 152 13.38 -14.91 -10.72
C ARG A 152 12.96 -13.92 -9.64
N ALA A 153 11.67 -13.65 -9.55
CA ALA A 153 11.07 -12.93 -8.43
C ALA A 153 10.91 -13.86 -7.22
N TYR A 154 11.04 -13.35 -6.01
CA TYR A 154 10.86 -14.11 -4.77
C TYR A 154 9.86 -13.39 -3.89
N VAL A 155 8.95 -14.13 -3.28
CA VAL A 155 7.95 -13.58 -2.35
C VAL A 155 7.95 -14.28 -1.00
N ASN A 156 7.62 -13.52 0.05
CA ASN A 156 7.67 -14.04 1.40
C ASN A 156 6.55 -15.06 1.64
N SER A 157 6.96 -16.25 2.10
CA SER A 157 6.06 -17.37 2.40
C SER A 157 5.70 -17.52 3.88
N LYS A 158 6.32 -16.76 4.79
CA LYS A 158 6.04 -16.88 6.24
C LYS A 158 5.33 -15.65 6.80
N GLY A 159 5.85 -14.46 6.53
CA GLY A 159 5.25 -13.19 6.97
C GLY A 159 4.10 -12.71 6.10
N GLY A 160 3.79 -13.40 5.01
CA GLY A 160 2.78 -12.96 4.04
C GLY A 160 3.26 -11.82 3.15
N ILE A 161 2.32 -11.23 2.43
CA ILE A 161 2.53 -10.05 1.59
C ILE A 161 1.83 -8.87 2.26
N SER A 162 2.47 -7.70 2.29
CA SER A 162 1.87 -6.48 2.83
C SER A 162 0.60 -6.08 2.03
N PRO A 163 -0.48 -5.61 2.68
CA PRO A 163 -1.64 -5.05 1.99
C PRO A 163 -1.31 -3.90 1.02
N LEU A 164 -0.18 -3.21 1.21
CA LEU A 164 0.31 -2.22 0.24
C LEU A 164 0.56 -2.82 -1.17
N MET A 165 0.79 -4.12 -1.25
CA MET A 165 0.99 -4.86 -2.50
C MET A 165 -0.31 -5.39 -3.11
N ASP A 166 -1.46 -5.11 -2.49
CA ASP A 166 -2.77 -5.33 -3.13
C ASP A 166 -3.03 -4.32 -4.24
N ASP A 167 -2.22 -3.26 -4.33
CA ASP A 167 -2.15 -2.34 -5.47
C ASP A 167 -1.10 -2.83 -6.49
N TYR A 168 -1.51 -3.04 -7.73
CA TYR A 168 -0.62 -3.58 -8.76
C TYR A 168 0.49 -2.60 -9.18
N GLU A 169 0.30 -1.29 -9.05
CA GLU A 169 1.36 -0.31 -9.34
C GLU A 169 2.43 -0.38 -8.25
N ASN A 170 2.04 -0.55 -6.98
CA ASN A 170 2.98 -0.78 -5.89
C ASN A 170 3.76 -2.09 -6.06
N LEU A 171 3.08 -3.17 -6.43
CA LEU A 171 3.74 -4.47 -6.66
C LEU A 171 4.74 -4.42 -7.82
N LYS A 172 4.39 -3.76 -8.93
CA LYS A 172 5.34 -3.51 -10.03
C LYS A 172 6.48 -2.59 -9.61
N SER A 173 6.20 -1.58 -8.79
CA SER A 173 7.21 -0.64 -8.27
C SER A 173 8.23 -1.36 -7.39
N MET A 174 7.78 -2.30 -6.54
CA MET A 174 8.66 -3.18 -5.75
C MET A 174 9.60 -3.96 -6.67
N PHE A 175 9.10 -4.64 -7.69
CA PHE A 175 9.98 -5.40 -8.59
C PHE A 175 10.90 -4.52 -9.42
N THR A 176 10.47 -3.31 -9.77
CA THR A 176 11.31 -2.32 -10.47
C THR A 176 12.45 -1.85 -9.56
N HIS A 177 12.18 -1.61 -8.27
CA HIS A 177 13.19 -1.31 -7.25
C HIS A 177 14.23 -2.43 -7.14
N GLU A 178 13.76 -3.66 -7.00
CA GLU A 178 14.64 -4.84 -6.88
C GLU A 178 15.50 -5.04 -8.14
N LYS A 179 14.98 -4.70 -9.32
CA LYS A 179 15.74 -4.67 -10.57
C LYS A 179 16.76 -3.53 -10.61
N ALA A 180 16.46 -2.39 -9.99
CA ALA A 180 17.33 -1.23 -9.96
C ALA A 180 18.66 -1.51 -9.23
N HIS A 181 18.67 -2.32 -8.16
CA HIS A 181 19.88 -2.82 -7.51
C HIS A 181 20.87 -3.47 -8.48
N LYS A 182 20.36 -4.13 -9.53
CA LYS A 182 21.19 -4.82 -10.52
C LYS A 182 21.71 -3.91 -11.62
N THR A 183 20.91 -2.93 -12.03
CA THR A 183 21.37 -1.94 -13.03
C THR A 183 22.37 -0.94 -12.44
N SER A 184 22.25 -0.63 -11.15
CA SER A 184 23.12 0.34 -10.48
C SER A 184 24.40 -0.29 -9.92
N GLY A 185 24.38 -1.58 -9.60
CA GLY A 185 25.44 -2.25 -8.85
C GLY A 185 25.47 -1.90 -7.36
N PHE A 186 24.46 -1.18 -6.86
CA PHE A 186 24.34 -0.78 -5.46
C PHE A 186 23.86 -1.94 -4.59
N GLY A 187 24.49 -2.07 -3.42
CA GLY A 187 24.16 -3.05 -2.39
C GLY A 187 22.75 -2.89 -1.81
N ASN A 188 22.33 -3.91 -1.06
CA ASN A 188 21.01 -4.01 -0.42
C ASN A 188 21.00 -3.40 0.99
N ASP A 189 22.04 -2.68 1.37
CA ASP A 189 22.23 -2.13 2.70
C ASP A 189 22.79 -0.70 2.68
N GLY A 190 22.54 -0.02 3.79
CA GLY A 190 23.10 1.29 4.08
C GLY A 190 22.86 2.34 2.99
N PHE A 191 23.88 3.15 2.78
CA PHE A 191 23.82 4.35 1.95
C PHE A 191 23.55 4.07 0.46
N GLU A 192 23.98 2.91 -0.03
CA GLU A 192 23.76 2.50 -1.42
C GLU A 192 22.30 2.16 -1.68
N HIS A 193 21.60 1.58 -0.70
CA HIS A 193 20.17 1.30 -0.82
C HIS A 193 19.32 2.58 -0.90
N ALA A 194 19.68 3.62 -0.14
CA ALA A 194 19.03 4.93 -0.25
C ALA A 194 19.12 5.50 -1.69
N LYS A 195 20.23 5.28 -2.39
CA LYS A 195 20.40 5.68 -3.79
C LYS A 195 19.50 4.88 -4.73
N VAL A 196 19.23 3.61 -4.44
CA VAL A 196 18.31 2.79 -5.25
C VAL A 196 16.87 3.29 -5.13
N TYR A 197 16.41 3.67 -3.93
CA TYR A 197 15.12 4.35 -3.78
C TYR A 197 15.07 5.65 -4.59
N LEU A 198 16.15 6.46 -4.52
CA LEU A 198 16.22 7.69 -5.30
C LEU A 198 16.10 7.42 -6.81
N MET A 199 16.85 6.44 -7.33
CA MET A 199 16.77 6.01 -8.73
C MET A 199 15.36 5.57 -9.14
N GLN A 200 14.67 4.82 -8.29
CA GLN A 200 13.29 4.39 -8.53
C GLN A 200 12.36 5.60 -8.71
N PHE A 201 12.46 6.62 -7.86
CA PHE A 201 11.60 7.81 -7.95
C PHE A 201 11.98 8.74 -9.11
N GLN A 202 13.26 8.76 -9.49
CA GLN A 202 13.77 9.48 -10.66
C GLN A 202 13.36 8.84 -11.99
N ASP A 203 13.05 7.53 -12.01
CA ASP A 203 12.60 6.86 -13.23
C ASP A 203 11.36 7.56 -13.82
N ALA A 204 11.41 7.81 -15.13
CA ALA A 204 10.32 8.44 -15.88
C ALA A 204 9.02 7.63 -15.83
N LYS A 205 9.12 6.31 -15.61
CA LYS A 205 7.98 5.39 -15.46
C LYS A 205 7.31 5.50 -14.08
N TYR A 206 8.00 6.02 -13.06
CA TYR A 206 7.38 6.23 -11.75
C TYR A 206 6.31 7.31 -11.86
N LYS A 207 5.08 6.98 -11.46
CA LYS A 207 3.92 7.87 -11.52
C LYS A 207 3.62 8.48 -10.15
N THR A 208 3.04 9.66 -10.15
CA THR A 208 2.54 10.29 -8.92
C THR A 208 1.40 9.46 -8.31
N PRO A 209 1.39 9.26 -6.97
CA PRO A 209 0.32 8.55 -6.30
C PRO A 209 -1.07 9.11 -6.63
N THR A 210 -1.99 8.20 -6.96
CA THR A 210 -3.38 8.51 -7.31
C THR A 210 -4.38 8.13 -6.22
N ASN A 211 -3.98 7.24 -5.31
CA ASN A 211 -4.78 6.75 -4.18
C ASN A 211 -3.94 6.71 -2.89
N GLU A 212 -4.61 6.45 -1.76
CA GLU A 212 -4.00 6.40 -0.41
C GLU A 212 -2.93 5.30 -0.32
N THR A 213 -3.19 4.10 -0.84
CA THR A 213 -2.26 2.95 -0.79
C THR A 213 -0.94 3.23 -1.52
N GLN A 214 -0.98 3.91 -2.67
CA GLN A 214 0.22 4.35 -3.40
C GLN A 214 0.98 5.43 -2.64
N TYR A 215 0.25 6.36 -2.01
CA TYR A 215 0.84 7.44 -1.24
C TYR A 215 1.53 6.93 0.03
N GLU A 216 0.91 5.99 0.74
CA GLU A 216 1.49 5.30 1.89
C GLU A 216 2.72 4.47 1.51
N TYR A 217 2.66 3.77 0.37
CA TYR A 217 3.81 3.00 -0.12
C TYR A 217 5.01 3.91 -0.42
N ALA A 218 4.80 5.02 -1.12
CA ALA A 218 5.84 6.02 -1.34
C ALA A 218 6.42 6.56 -0.02
N GLY A 219 5.55 6.82 0.98
CA GLY A 219 5.98 7.25 2.31
C GLY A 219 6.85 6.23 3.04
N SER A 220 6.48 4.95 2.96
CA SER A 220 7.28 3.86 3.56
C SER A 220 8.68 3.77 2.95
N GLN A 221 8.82 4.02 1.66
CA GLN A 221 10.10 4.03 0.94
C GLN A 221 10.95 5.26 1.31
N TYR A 222 10.33 6.44 1.46
CA TYR A 222 11.02 7.62 1.99
C TYR A 222 11.48 7.39 3.42
N ALA A 223 10.68 6.75 4.27
CA ALA A 223 11.07 6.44 5.65
C ALA A 223 12.27 5.47 5.68
N ALA A 224 12.25 4.42 4.86
CA ALA A 224 13.38 3.49 4.73
C ALA A 224 14.65 4.22 4.24
N ALA A 225 14.54 5.07 3.22
CA ALA A 225 15.66 5.89 2.74
C ALA A 225 16.21 6.81 3.84
N GLY A 226 15.33 7.45 4.63
CA GLY A 226 15.72 8.28 5.77
C GLY A 226 16.50 7.50 6.84
N MET A 227 16.07 6.27 7.16
CA MET A 227 16.81 5.39 8.07
C MET A 227 18.22 5.10 7.54
N TYR A 228 18.33 4.69 6.29
CA TYR A 228 19.64 4.40 5.68
C TYR A 228 20.55 5.63 5.60
N ILE A 229 20.01 6.82 5.35
CA ILE A 229 20.82 8.05 5.33
C ILE A 229 21.26 8.44 6.74
N THR A 230 20.40 8.22 7.75
CA THR A 230 20.69 8.54 9.16
C THR A 230 21.96 7.86 9.64
N ASP A 231 22.15 6.59 9.29
CA ASP A 231 23.32 5.80 9.69
C ASP A 231 24.65 6.39 9.17
N TYR A 232 24.61 7.26 8.15
CA TYR A 232 25.78 7.85 7.51
C TYR A 232 25.93 9.36 7.77
N LEU A 233 25.01 9.98 8.50
CA LEU A 233 25.08 11.42 8.83
C LEU A 233 26.39 11.80 9.54
N ALA A 234 26.95 10.89 10.33
CA ALA A 234 28.19 11.13 11.07
C ALA A 234 29.46 10.86 10.25
N THR A 235 29.39 9.96 9.26
CA THR A 235 30.56 9.49 8.50
C THR A 235 30.70 10.18 7.14
N LEU A 236 29.58 10.48 6.48
CA LEU A 236 29.50 11.06 5.13
C LEU A 236 28.46 12.21 5.09
N PRO A 237 28.66 13.30 5.85
CA PRO A 237 27.64 14.33 6.03
C PRO A 237 27.29 15.08 4.73
N GLN A 238 28.28 15.32 3.87
CA GLN A 238 28.08 16.05 2.60
C GLN A 238 27.28 15.21 1.61
N GLU A 239 27.61 13.92 1.45
CA GLU A 239 26.83 13.05 0.57
C GLU A 239 25.42 12.81 1.13
N ALA A 240 25.27 12.67 2.45
CA ALA A 240 23.96 12.51 3.08
C ALA A 240 23.04 13.71 2.80
N GLU A 241 23.56 14.94 2.95
CA GLU A 241 22.81 16.16 2.64
C GLU A 241 22.50 16.29 1.15
N GLN A 242 23.42 15.87 0.28
CA GLN A 242 23.17 15.84 -1.16
C GLN A 242 22.03 14.88 -1.52
N ILE A 243 22.02 13.66 -0.99
CA ILE A 243 20.93 12.69 -1.26
C ILE A 243 19.60 13.22 -0.75
N VAL A 244 19.55 13.79 0.46
CA VAL A 244 18.34 14.43 1.00
C VAL A 244 17.82 15.51 0.05
N SER A 245 18.72 16.34 -0.48
CA SER A 245 18.36 17.36 -1.47
C SER A 245 17.76 16.76 -2.75
N GLU A 246 18.35 15.69 -3.28
CA GLU A 246 17.82 15.00 -4.48
C GLU A 246 16.43 14.39 -4.23
N PHE A 247 16.19 13.77 -3.08
CA PHE A 247 14.85 13.29 -2.70
C PHE A 247 13.83 14.44 -2.61
N ASN A 248 14.26 15.59 -2.10
CA ASN A 248 13.39 16.75 -1.91
C ASN A 248 13.00 17.42 -3.24
N LYS A 249 13.82 17.30 -4.29
CA LYS A 249 13.42 17.69 -5.65
C LYS A 249 12.22 16.90 -6.17
N LEU A 250 12.03 15.68 -5.70
CA LEU A 250 10.94 14.78 -6.11
C LEU A 250 9.68 14.94 -5.24
N SER A 251 9.72 15.79 -4.22
CA SER A 251 8.64 15.92 -3.22
C SER A 251 7.26 16.25 -3.81
N LYS A 252 7.21 17.05 -4.87
CA LYS A 252 5.95 17.32 -5.60
C LYS A 252 5.39 16.08 -6.32
N LYS A 253 6.29 15.21 -6.81
CA LYS A 253 5.93 13.99 -7.55
C LYS A 253 5.46 12.88 -6.60
N THR A 254 6.09 12.75 -5.43
CA THR A 254 5.87 11.65 -4.48
C THR A 254 4.93 12.04 -3.34
N GLY A 255 4.84 13.32 -3.01
CA GLY A 255 4.12 13.85 -1.85
C GLY A 255 4.88 13.74 -0.53
N TRP A 256 6.16 13.37 -0.56
CA TRP A 256 7.00 13.19 0.62
C TRP A 256 8.32 13.95 0.52
N THR A 257 8.84 14.41 1.65
CA THR A 257 10.13 15.10 1.77
C THR A 257 10.95 14.48 2.90
N LEU A 258 12.26 14.53 2.79
CA LEU A 258 13.20 14.18 3.84
C LEU A 258 13.66 15.43 4.59
N VAL A 259 13.59 15.37 5.91
CA VAL A 259 14.01 16.46 6.81
C VAL A 259 15.04 15.92 7.79
N LYS A 260 16.15 16.66 7.96
CA LYS A 260 17.15 16.40 9.00
C LYS A 260 16.67 17.04 10.29
N GLU A 261 16.35 16.23 11.30
CA GLU A 261 15.92 16.70 12.61
C GLU A 261 16.87 16.22 13.73
N GLY A 262 17.09 17.08 14.72
CA GLY A 262 17.90 16.76 15.89
C GLY A 262 17.00 16.38 17.04
N LYS A 263 17.21 15.20 17.63
CA LYS A 263 16.52 14.74 18.84
C LYS A 263 17.47 14.82 20.04
N SER A 264 16.95 15.32 21.16
CA SER A 264 17.65 15.26 22.44
C SER A 264 17.84 13.80 22.83
N ASP A 265 19.07 13.44 23.17
CA ASP A 265 19.45 12.11 23.62
C ASP A 265 20.45 12.25 24.79
N THR A 266 20.77 11.15 25.45
CA THR A 266 21.70 11.13 26.59
C THR A 266 22.80 10.10 26.32
N ASN A 267 24.05 10.51 26.41
CA ASN A 267 25.17 9.59 26.22
C ASN A 267 25.36 8.65 27.43
N ALA A 268 26.24 7.66 27.31
CA ALA A 268 26.53 6.69 28.38
C ALA A 268 27.06 7.34 29.68
N ALA A 269 27.52 8.60 29.63
CA ALA A 269 27.97 9.37 30.79
C ALA A 269 26.87 10.28 31.38
N GLY A 270 25.62 10.16 30.93
CA GLY A 270 24.49 10.97 31.44
C GLY A 270 24.45 12.40 30.90
N GLN A 271 25.26 12.74 29.89
CA GLN A 271 25.28 14.09 29.31
C GLN A 271 24.28 14.21 28.17
N SER A 272 23.60 15.35 28.10
CA SER A 272 22.69 15.66 27.00
C SER A 272 23.48 15.84 25.70
N ILE A 273 23.06 15.13 24.67
CA ILE A 273 23.59 15.20 23.31
C ILE A 273 22.43 15.40 22.32
N VAL A 274 22.73 15.82 21.09
CA VAL A 274 21.76 15.87 20.00
C VAL A 274 22.10 14.76 19.02
N LYS A 275 21.17 13.83 18.82
CA LYS A 275 21.24 12.80 17.78
C LYS A 275 20.51 13.31 16.54
N TRP A 276 21.24 13.43 15.44
CA TRP A 276 20.65 13.82 14.16
C TRP A 276 20.09 12.60 13.44
N GLU A 277 18.92 12.77 12.86
CA GLU A 277 18.25 11.76 12.03
C GLU A 277 17.61 12.41 10.80
N VAL A 278 17.42 11.61 9.76
CA VAL A 278 16.67 11.99 8.56
C VAL A 278 15.33 11.28 8.59
N VAL A 279 14.25 12.07 8.57
CA VAL A 279 12.88 11.56 8.65
C VAL A 279 12.06 11.95 7.44
N ALA A 280 11.17 11.04 7.03
CA ALA A 280 10.16 11.33 6.03
C ALA A 280 9.03 12.17 6.63
N LYS A 281 8.66 13.26 5.95
CA LYS A 281 7.50 14.08 6.30
C LYS A 281 6.60 14.23 5.06
N PRO A 282 5.27 14.23 5.26
CA PRO A 282 4.34 14.44 4.15
C PRO A 282 4.36 15.92 3.71
N VAL A 283 4.28 16.16 2.40
CA VAL A 283 4.12 17.51 1.85
C VAL A 283 2.66 17.94 2.09
N LYS A 284 2.45 19.05 2.81
CA LYS A 284 1.12 19.48 3.30
C LYS A 284 0.00 19.38 2.27
N GLU A 285 0.24 19.84 1.04
CA GLU A 285 -0.77 19.83 -0.04
C GLU A 285 -1.20 18.40 -0.43
N MET A 286 -0.24 17.50 -0.59
CA MET A 286 -0.50 16.08 -0.89
C MET A 286 -1.06 15.36 0.33
N ALA A 287 -0.59 15.68 1.53
CA ALA A 287 -1.11 15.15 2.78
C ALA A 287 -2.60 15.46 2.92
N LYS A 288 -3.02 16.69 2.59
CA LYS A 288 -4.44 17.10 2.60
C LYS A 288 -5.27 16.36 1.57
N LYS A 289 -4.74 16.14 0.37
CA LYS A 289 -5.43 15.38 -0.69
C LYS A 289 -5.79 13.96 -0.24
N PHE A 290 -4.97 13.35 0.61
CA PHE A 290 -5.16 12.01 1.14
C PHE A 290 -5.58 11.98 2.63
N SER A 291 -5.75 13.14 3.27
CA SER A 291 -6.21 13.27 4.66
C SER A 291 -7.74 13.20 4.73
N LYS A 292 -8.25 12.50 5.74
CA LYS A 292 -9.69 12.32 5.98
C LYS A 292 -10.36 13.56 6.61
N ASP A 293 -9.61 14.59 7.00
CA ASP A 293 -10.09 15.64 7.91
C ASP A 293 -10.72 16.88 7.23
N ASP A 294 -10.42 17.18 5.97
CA ASP A 294 -10.87 18.45 5.33
C ASP A 294 -12.24 18.35 4.61
N LYS A 295 -12.99 17.23 4.70
CA LYS A 295 -14.33 17.10 4.07
C LYS A 295 -15.50 17.57 4.96
N LYS A 296 -15.25 18.14 6.14
CA LYS A 296 -16.31 18.58 7.07
C LYS A 296 -16.73 20.05 6.96
N ASP A 297 -15.99 20.92 6.26
CA ASP A 297 -16.21 22.37 6.37
C ASP A 297 -16.79 23.09 5.12
N GLU A 298 -17.23 22.37 4.08
CA GLU A 298 -17.80 22.99 2.86
C GLU A 298 -19.32 22.84 2.68
N LYS A 299 -20.09 22.63 3.75
CA LYS A 299 -21.56 22.78 3.70
C LYS A 299 -22.09 23.55 4.91
N LYS A 300 -22.03 24.87 4.82
CA LYS A 300 -23.00 25.78 5.44
C LYS A 300 -23.97 26.28 4.37
#